data_AF-A0A3N5N179-F1
#
_entry.id   AF-A0A3N5N179-F1
#
_cell.length_a   1.000
_cell.length_b   1.000
_cell.length_c   1.000
_cell.angle_alpha   90.00
_cell.angle_beta   90.00
_cell.angle_gamma   90.00
#
_symmetry.space_group_name_H-M   'P 1'
#
loop_
_entity.id
_entity.type
_entity.pdbx_description
1 polymer ?
#
loop_
_entity_poly.entity_id
_entity_poly.type
_entity_poly.pdbx_seq_one_letter_code
_entity_poly.pdbx_strand_id
1 'polypeptide(L)'
;MTHTGGLSHLGALAAIAVGLLSTLWPAGAGAKPVHGIAMHGAPALPAGFPHFGYVNPDAPKGGRLRLGQLGSFDSLNPLIIKGVSAVGVREYVYESLLARALDEPFSLYG
;
A
#
# COMPACT_ATOMS: atom_id res chain seq x y z
N MET A 1 36.57 1.79 61.85
CA MET A 1 37.09 2.12 60.50
C MET A 1 36.64 1.03 59.53
N THR A 2 35.41 1.12 59.03
CA THR A 2 34.85 0.30 57.94
C THR A 2 33.79 1.17 57.25
N HIS A 3 34.08 1.65 56.04
CA HIS A 3 33.52 1.16 54.77
C HIS A 3 31.99 1.33 54.63
N THR A 4 31.55 2.48 54.12
CA THR A 4 30.23 2.66 53.45
C THR A 4 30.29 3.89 52.55
N GLY A 5 30.79 3.74 51.32
CA GLY A 5 30.87 4.86 50.37
C GLY A 5 30.88 4.49 48.89
N GLY A 6 30.61 3.22 48.53
CA GLY A 6 30.80 2.74 47.15
C GLY A 6 29.52 2.43 46.35
N LEU A 7 28.36 2.25 46.98
CA LEU A 7 27.20 1.63 46.31
C LEU A 7 26.14 2.61 45.75
N SER A 8 26.15 3.89 46.13
CA SER A 8 25.13 4.86 45.70
C SER A 8 25.32 5.37 44.25
N HIS A 9 26.55 5.46 43.77
CA HIS A 9 26.87 5.96 42.43
C HIS A 9 26.65 4.92 41.33
N LEU A 10 26.81 3.63 41.63
CA LEU A 10 26.53 2.52 40.71
C LEU A 10 25.04 2.38 40.40
N GLY A 11 24.17 2.60 41.38
CA GLY A 11 22.70 2.61 41.17
C GLY A 11 22.23 3.79 40.31
N ALA A 12 22.84 4.96 40.49
CA ALA A 12 22.53 6.15 39.69
C ALA A 12 22.96 5.99 38.22
N LEU A 13 24.13 5.41 37.95
CA LEU A 13 24.60 5.12 36.60
C LEU A 13 23.74 4.05 35.90
N ALA A 14 23.32 3.02 36.62
CA ALA A 14 22.41 1.99 36.08
C ALA A 14 21.02 2.55 35.73
N ALA A 15 20.46 3.44 36.57
CA ALA A 15 19.19 4.10 36.28
C ALA A 15 19.26 5.03 35.06
N ILE A 16 20.37 5.76 34.90
CA ILE A 16 20.62 6.58 33.71
C ILE A 16 20.78 5.70 32.47
N ALA A 17 21.48 4.57 32.57
CA ALA A 17 21.65 3.64 31.47
C ALA A 17 20.32 3.00 31.03
N VAL A 18 19.43 2.62 31.96
CA VAL A 18 18.09 2.10 31.66
C VAL A 18 17.20 3.18 31.04
N GLY A 19 17.26 4.42 31.56
CA GLY A 19 16.55 5.56 30.96
C GLY A 19 17.00 5.84 29.52
N LEU A 20 18.31 5.81 29.27
CA LEU A 20 18.90 5.97 27.93
C LEU A 20 18.59 4.78 27.00
N LEU A 21 18.41 3.57 27.53
CA LEU A 21 18.04 2.41 26.72
C LEU A 21 16.57 2.46 26.30
N SER A 22 15.70 3.08 27.10
CA SER A 22 14.27 3.20 26.79
C SER A 22 13.97 4.17 25.65
N THR A 23 14.83 5.17 25.40
CA THR A 23 14.70 6.08 24.25
C THR A 23 15.16 5.46 22.93
N LEU A 24 15.85 4.32 22.98
CA LEU A 24 16.24 3.54 21.81
C LEU A 24 15.15 2.57 21.36
N TRP A 25 14.03 2.47 22.09
CA TRP A 25 12.90 1.66 21.65
C TRP A 25 12.20 2.36 20.49
N PRO A 26 12.22 1.82 19.26
CA PRO A 26 11.51 2.43 18.16
C PRO A 26 10.04 2.49 18.51
N ALA A 27 9.49 3.70 18.63
CA ALA A 27 8.06 3.89 18.68
C ALA A 27 7.49 3.31 17.39
N GLY A 28 6.82 2.16 17.48
CA GLY A 28 6.18 1.55 16.33
C GLY A 28 5.23 2.56 15.70
N ALA A 29 5.42 2.87 14.43
CA ALA A 29 4.48 3.69 13.68
C ALA A 29 3.15 2.93 13.59
N GLY A 30 2.20 3.29 14.45
CA GLY A 30 0.88 2.68 14.54
C GLY A 30 -0.05 3.16 13.42
N ALA A 31 0.29 2.86 12.17
CA ALA A 31 -0.63 3.09 11.06
C ALA A 31 -1.82 2.12 11.19
N LYS A 32 -3.02 2.68 11.34
CA LYS A 32 -4.24 1.87 11.31
C LYS A 32 -4.49 1.38 9.89
N PRO A 33 -5.04 0.17 9.70
CA PRO A 33 -5.54 -0.26 8.40
C PRO A 33 -6.54 0.76 7.84
N VAL A 34 -6.40 1.10 6.56
CA VAL A 34 -7.31 1.99 5.83
C VAL A 34 -7.76 1.27 4.56
N HIS A 35 -9.00 1.50 4.12
CA HIS A 35 -9.60 0.86 2.94
C HIS A 35 -9.24 1.51 1.60
N GLY A 36 -8.51 2.64 1.65
CA GLY A 36 -8.09 3.35 0.47
C GLY A 36 -7.07 4.44 0.78
N ILE A 37 -6.35 4.85 -0.26
CA ILE A 37 -5.34 5.91 -0.23
C ILE A 37 -5.60 6.91 -1.34
N ALA A 38 -5.50 8.19 -1.03
CA ALA A 38 -5.60 9.28 -2.00
C ALA A 38 -4.26 10.04 -2.04
N MET A 39 -3.83 10.47 -3.22
CA MET A 39 -2.61 11.29 -3.36
C MET A 39 -2.75 12.61 -2.59
N HIS A 40 -3.96 13.18 -2.59
CA HIS A 40 -4.29 14.40 -1.85
C HIS A 40 -5.64 14.23 -1.15
N GLY A 41 -5.71 14.67 0.11
CA GLY A 41 -6.94 14.60 0.90
C GLY A 41 -7.26 13.18 1.38
N ALA A 42 -8.54 12.89 1.51
CA ALA A 42 -9.06 11.58 1.89
C ALA A 42 -9.78 10.92 0.70
N PRO A 43 -9.78 9.58 0.60
CA PRO A 43 -10.57 8.87 -0.41
C PRO A 43 -12.05 9.25 -0.31
N ALA A 44 -12.71 9.46 -1.45
CA ALA A 44 -14.11 9.90 -1.48
C ALA A 44 -15.10 8.78 -1.10
N LEU A 45 -14.78 7.52 -1.40
CA LEU A 45 -15.68 6.39 -1.16
C LEU A 45 -15.54 5.87 0.28
N PRO A 46 -16.66 5.56 0.96
CA PRO A 46 -16.64 5.03 2.32
C PRO A 46 -16.11 3.60 2.35
N ALA A 47 -15.66 3.13 3.52
CA ALA A 47 -15.26 1.74 3.69
C ALA A 47 -16.42 0.78 3.37
N GLY A 48 -16.14 -0.28 2.63
CA GLY A 48 -17.15 -1.29 2.24
C GLY A 48 -18.15 -0.82 1.18
N PHE A 49 -17.83 0.25 0.43
CA PHE A 49 -18.63 0.62 -0.75
C PHE A 49 -18.76 -0.59 -1.71
N PRO A 50 -19.96 -0.84 -2.28
CA PRO A 50 -20.22 -2.10 -2.99
C PRO A 50 -19.59 -2.16 -4.38
N HIS A 51 -19.45 -1.02 -5.06
CA HIS A 51 -18.86 -0.89 -6.40
C HIS A 51 -18.55 0.58 -6.69
N PHE A 52 -17.66 0.84 -7.65
CA PHE A 52 -17.43 2.20 -8.15
C PHE A 52 -18.71 2.80 -8.78
N GLY A 53 -18.84 4.13 -8.75
CA GLY A 53 -20.05 4.82 -9.23
C GLY A 53 -20.30 4.66 -10.73
N TYR A 54 -19.27 4.36 -11.51
CA TYR A 54 -19.33 4.14 -12.95
C TYR A 54 -19.60 2.67 -13.35
N VAL A 55 -19.88 1.79 -12.39
CA VAL A 55 -20.16 0.36 -12.65
C VAL A 55 -21.67 0.11 -12.66
N ASN A 56 -22.15 -0.62 -13.67
CA ASN A 56 -23.46 -1.26 -13.61
C ASN A 56 -23.32 -2.63 -12.91
N PRO A 57 -23.80 -2.80 -11.67
CA PRO A 57 -23.68 -4.07 -10.94
C PRO A 57 -24.46 -5.21 -11.62
N ASP A 58 -25.55 -4.88 -12.32
CA ASP A 58 -26.43 -5.83 -13.02
C ASP A 58 -25.97 -6.13 -14.45
N ALA A 59 -24.74 -5.73 -14.82
CA ALA A 59 -24.21 -5.99 -16.15
C ALA A 59 -24.23 -7.50 -16.47
N PRO A 60 -24.87 -7.91 -17.59
CA PRO A 60 -24.98 -9.32 -17.95
C PRO A 60 -23.60 -9.94 -18.12
N LYS A 61 -23.43 -11.15 -17.59
CA LYS A 61 -22.15 -11.87 -17.65
C LYS A 61 -22.13 -12.83 -18.84
N GLY A 62 -20.96 -12.99 -19.45
CA GLY A 62 -20.74 -13.86 -20.60
C GLY A 62 -20.72 -13.12 -21.94
N GLY A 63 -20.76 -13.90 -23.02
CA GLY A 63 -20.58 -13.39 -24.39
C GLY A 63 -19.11 -13.34 -24.83
N ARG A 64 -18.85 -12.67 -25.96
CA ARG A 64 -17.50 -12.52 -26.52
C ARG A 64 -17.26 -11.07 -26.96
N LEU A 65 -16.33 -10.40 -26.29
CA LEU A 65 -15.79 -9.11 -26.72
C LEU A 65 -14.72 -9.32 -27.80
N ARG A 66 -14.87 -8.65 -28.94
CA ARG A 66 -13.88 -8.65 -30.03
C ARG A 66 -13.37 -7.22 -30.21
N LEU A 67 -12.13 -6.97 -29.81
CA LEU A 67 -11.47 -5.67 -29.94
C LEU A 67 -10.47 -5.71 -31.10
N GLY A 68 -10.47 -4.68 -31.94
CA GLY A 68 -9.46 -4.46 -32.96
C GLY A 68 -8.39 -3.50 -32.46
N GLN A 69 -7.12 -3.81 -32.71
CA GLN A 69 -5.99 -2.95 -32.39
C GLN A 69 -5.12 -2.78 -33.64
N LEU A 70 -4.71 -1.55 -33.93
CA LEU A 70 -3.76 -1.27 -35.00
C LEU A 70 -2.33 -1.59 -34.53
N GLY A 71 -1.56 -2.28 -35.38
CA GLY A 71 -0.18 -2.70 -35.10
C GLY A 71 -0.04 -4.21 -34.92
N SER A 72 1.10 -4.64 -34.36
CA SER A 72 1.39 -6.02 -33.98
C SER A 72 2.06 -6.07 -32.61
N PHE A 73 2.23 -7.27 -32.05
CA PHE A 73 2.98 -7.52 -30.83
C PHE A 73 4.03 -8.62 -31.07
N ASP A 74 5.09 -8.63 -30.27
CA ASP A 74 6.12 -9.67 -30.26
C ASP A 74 6.38 -10.26 -28.86
N SER A 75 5.67 -9.75 -27.84
CA SER A 75 5.78 -10.19 -26.45
C SER A 75 4.43 -10.20 -25.74
N LEU A 76 4.33 -11.02 -24.69
CA LEU A 76 3.21 -11.05 -23.74
C LEU A 76 3.60 -10.50 -22.36
N ASN A 77 4.83 -10.01 -22.20
CA ASN A 77 5.27 -9.41 -20.95
C ASN A 77 5.17 -7.88 -21.05
N PRO A 78 4.24 -7.23 -20.31
CA PRO A 78 4.06 -5.78 -20.38
C PRO A 78 5.08 -4.99 -19.54
N LEU A 79 6.02 -5.66 -18.86
CA LEU A 79 6.94 -5.04 -17.89
C LEU A 79 8.38 -4.94 -18.41
N ILE A 80 8.59 -5.07 -19.72
CA ILE A 80 9.90 -5.00 -20.38
C ILE A 80 10.11 -3.68 -21.13
N ILE A 81 11.37 -3.29 -21.30
CA ILE A 81 11.75 -2.07 -22.04
C ILE A 81 11.80 -2.31 -23.55
N LYS A 82 12.19 -3.52 -23.99
CA LYS A 82 12.37 -3.87 -25.41
C LYS A 82 11.30 -4.86 -25.87
N GLY A 83 10.72 -4.58 -27.04
CA GLY A 83 9.61 -5.33 -27.60
C GLY A 83 8.28 -4.59 -27.41
N VAL A 84 7.22 -5.12 -28.02
CA VAL A 84 5.86 -4.57 -27.95
C VAL A 84 4.95 -5.63 -27.35
N SER A 85 4.43 -5.35 -26.15
CA SER A 85 3.47 -6.23 -25.47
C SER A 85 2.12 -6.19 -26.17
N ALA A 86 1.43 -7.33 -26.21
CA ALA A 86 0.02 -7.38 -26.59
C ALA A 86 -0.84 -6.46 -25.68
N VAL A 87 -1.75 -5.71 -26.31
CA VAL A 87 -2.68 -4.78 -25.62
C VAL A 87 -3.65 -5.55 -24.73
N GLY A 88 -3.98 -5.01 -23.56
CA GLY A 88 -4.92 -5.60 -22.61
C GLY A 88 -4.29 -6.60 -21.64
N VAL A 89 -3.06 -7.07 -21.90
CA VAL A 89 -2.40 -8.02 -21.00
C VAL A 89 -2.18 -7.40 -19.61
N ARG A 90 -1.74 -6.14 -19.55
CA ARG A 90 -1.49 -5.45 -18.28
C ARG A 90 -2.78 -5.25 -17.46
N GLU A 91 -3.89 -5.03 -18.13
CA GLU A 91 -5.20 -4.68 -17.56
C GLU A 91 -6.02 -5.92 -17.15
N TYR A 92 -5.95 -7.00 -17.92
CA TYR A 92 -6.81 -8.18 -17.72
C TYR A 92 -6.10 -9.40 -17.11
N VAL A 93 -4.76 -9.39 -17.03
CA VAL A 93 -3.97 -10.54 -16.53
C VAL A 93 -3.14 -10.21 -15.29
N TYR A 94 -2.70 -8.95 -15.14
CA TYR A 94 -1.84 -8.53 -14.02
C TYR A 94 -2.58 -7.62 -13.05
N GLU A 95 -2.54 -7.96 -11.76
CA GLU A 95 -3.18 -7.17 -10.70
C GLU A 95 -2.15 -6.40 -9.86
N SER A 96 -2.51 -5.17 -9.47
CA SER A 96 -1.81 -4.43 -8.41
C SER A 96 -2.45 -4.74 -7.05
N LEU A 97 -1.78 -4.33 -5.96
CA LEU A 97 -2.31 -4.50 -4.61
C LEU A 97 -3.65 -3.77 -4.37
N LEU A 98 -3.82 -2.61 -5.00
CA LEU A 98 -5.03 -1.79 -4.91
C LEU A 98 -5.55 -1.47 -6.32
N ALA A 99 -6.85 -1.24 -6.45
CA ALA A 99 -7.52 -0.80 -7.66
C ALA A 99 -7.65 0.73 -7.69
N ARG A 100 -7.35 1.37 -8.82
CA ARG A 100 -7.49 2.82 -9.00
C ARG A 100 -8.93 3.19 -9.35
N ALA A 101 -9.49 4.18 -8.66
CA ALA A 101 -10.76 4.80 -9.04
C ALA A 101 -10.57 5.72 -10.27
N LEU A 102 -11.46 5.58 -11.26
CA LEU A 102 -11.40 6.37 -12.50
C LEU A 102 -12.17 7.70 -12.43
N ASP A 103 -12.99 7.87 -11.39
CA ASP A 103 -13.79 9.07 -11.09
C ASP A 103 -13.14 9.98 -10.03
N GLU A 104 -11.93 9.66 -9.57
CA GLU A 104 -11.12 10.47 -8.67
C GLU A 104 -9.76 10.81 -9.30
N PRO A 105 -9.12 11.95 -8.94
CA PRO A 105 -7.84 12.35 -9.55
C PRO A 105 -6.75 11.28 -9.40
N PHE A 106 -6.54 10.83 -8.16
CA PHE A 106 -5.62 9.73 -7.85
C PHE A 106 -5.92 9.12 -6.49
N SER A 107 -6.88 8.19 -6.48
CA SER A 107 -7.25 7.39 -5.30
C SER A 107 -7.22 5.90 -5.65
N LEU A 108 -6.80 5.05 -4.71
CA LEU A 108 -6.81 3.59 -4.82
C LEU A 108 -7.52 2.94 -3.64
N TYR A 109 -8.16 1.80 -3.89
CA TYR A 109 -8.97 1.05 -2.93
C TYR A 109 -8.63 -0.44 -2.97
N GLY A 110 -8.75 -1.14 -1.84
CA GLY A 110 -8.50 -2.58 -1.70
C GLY A 110 -8.63 -3.09 -0.28
#